data_AF-A0AAN8PMF6-F1
#
_entry.id   AF-A0AAN8PMF6-F1
#
_cell.length_a   1.000
_cell.length_b   1.000
_cell.length_c   1.000
_cell.angle_alpha   90.00
_cell.angle_beta   90.00
_cell.angle_gamma   90.00
#
_symmetry.space_group_name_H-M   'P 1'
#
loop_
_entity.id
_entity.type
_entity.pdbx_description
1 polymer ?
#
loop_
_entity_poly.entity_id
_entity_poly.type
_entity_poly.pdbx_seq_one_letter_code
_entity_poly.pdbx_strand_id
1 'polypeptide(L)'
;MKRLTIYHSITTIVINMNTVQLCLVLVCLVAVGPTLISARSRNSLCPAQLDPTVVFCAEQGDRCQTDTNCSNDEICCDGACGKYCRPPLSFDQWFREHYPQYFHSDV
;
A
#
# COMPACT_ATOMS: atom_id res chain seq x y z
N MET A 1 17.92 37.31 -6.56
CA MET A 1 18.83 37.29 -5.39
C MET A 1 18.19 36.68 -4.13
N LYS A 2 17.45 35.56 -4.24
CA LYS A 2 16.80 34.88 -3.08
C LYS A 2 17.36 33.48 -2.77
N ARG A 3 18.15 32.91 -3.67
CA ARG A 3 18.69 31.54 -3.55
C ARG A 3 19.89 31.44 -2.61
N LEU A 4 20.71 32.50 -2.50
CA LEU A 4 21.87 32.52 -1.60
C LEU A 4 21.46 32.55 -0.12
N THR A 5 20.39 33.25 0.22
CA THR A 5 19.90 33.36 1.61
C THR A 5 19.35 32.04 2.11
N ILE A 6 18.62 31.29 1.25
CA ILE A 6 18.10 29.95 1.57
C ILE A 6 19.25 28.96 1.78
N TYR A 7 20.27 29.00 0.92
CA TYR A 7 21.44 28.12 1.05
C TYR A 7 22.20 28.36 2.36
N HIS A 8 22.39 29.63 2.73
CA HIS A 8 23.05 30.00 3.98
C HIS A 8 22.24 29.55 5.22
N SER A 9 20.92 29.71 5.20
CA SER A 9 20.03 29.23 6.27
C SER A 9 20.06 27.71 6.43
N ILE A 10 20.10 26.95 5.33
CA ILE A 10 20.20 25.48 5.37
C ILE A 10 21.56 25.05 5.94
N THR A 11 22.67 25.69 5.54
CA THR A 11 23.99 25.38 6.10
C THR A 11 24.06 25.67 7.60
N THR A 12 23.45 26.74 8.11
CA THR A 12 23.47 27.04 9.56
C THR A 12 22.65 26.04 10.38
N ILE A 13 21.53 25.55 9.86
CA ILE A 13 20.72 24.50 10.51
C ILE A 13 21.50 23.18 10.62
N VAL A 14 22.29 22.82 9.59
CA VAL A 14 23.09 21.59 9.60
C VAL A 14 24.32 21.70 10.52
N ILE A 15 24.90 22.89 10.68
CA ILE A 15 26.10 23.11 11.52
C ILE A 15 25.75 23.23 13.02
N ASN A 16 24.50 23.58 13.39
CA ASN A 16 24.05 23.72 14.78
C ASN A 16 23.29 22.48 15.31
N MET A 17 23.29 21.37 14.58
CA MET A 17 22.80 20.10 15.12
C MET A 17 23.97 19.43 15.85
N ASN A 18 23.90 19.34 17.18
CA ASN A 18 24.88 18.57 17.96
C ASN A 18 25.02 17.15 17.38
N THR A 19 26.19 16.54 17.49
CA THR A 19 26.46 15.16 17.06
C THR A 19 25.39 14.17 17.55
N VAL A 20 24.84 14.41 18.74
CA VAL A 20 23.71 13.68 19.32
C VAL A 20 22.45 13.76 18.44
N GLN A 21 22.11 14.94 17.93
CA GLN A 21 20.92 15.14 17.10
C GLN A 21 21.09 14.53 15.70
N LEU A 22 22.29 14.63 15.13
CA LEU A 22 22.61 13.96 13.86
C LEU A 22 22.50 12.43 14.03
N CYS A 23 23.03 11.87 15.12
CA CYS A 23 22.89 10.46 15.46
C CYS A 23 21.42 10.06 15.65
N LEU A 24 20.60 10.88 16.33
CA LEU A 24 19.18 10.60 16.52
C LEU A 24 18.43 10.53 15.18
N VAL A 25 18.70 11.46 14.25
CA VAL A 25 18.08 11.44 12.92
C VAL A 25 18.50 10.19 12.14
N LEU A 26 19.79 9.82 12.18
CA LEU A 26 20.29 8.61 11.52
C LEU A 26 19.70 7.33 12.11
N VAL A 27 19.61 7.24 13.45
CA VAL A 27 18.97 6.10 14.15
C VAL A 27 17.49 6.01 13.79
N CYS A 28 16.77 7.14 13.74
CA CYS A 28 15.37 7.14 13.29
C CYS A 28 15.21 6.67 11.84
N LEU A 29 16.08 7.10 10.91
CA LEU A 29 16.01 6.65 9.52
C LEU A 29 16.30 5.15 9.37
N VAL A 30 17.20 4.59 10.17
CA VAL A 30 17.56 3.16 10.12
C VAL A 30 16.56 2.28 10.89
N ALA A 31 16.03 2.75 12.02
CA ALA A 31 15.10 1.98 12.86
C ALA A 31 13.63 2.11 12.42
N VAL A 32 13.24 3.26 11.85
CA VAL A 32 11.86 3.54 11.41
C VAL A 32 11.73 3.47 9.88
N GLY A 33 12.82 3.55 9.13
CA GLY A 33 12.83 3.39 7.67
C GLY A 33 12.34 2.03 7.15
N PRO A 34 12.69 0.87 7.75
CA PRO A 34 12.33 -0.42 7.16
C PRO A 34 10.85 -0.79 7.31
N THR A 35 10.05 -0.04 8.09
CA THR A 35 8.61 -0.33 8.27
C THR A 35 7.71 0.29 7.21
N LEU A 36 8.23 1.16 6.32
CA LEU A 36 7.41 1.90 5.33
C LEU A 36 7.41 1.30 3.92
N ILE A 37 8.06 0.17 3.68
CA ILE A 37 8.03 -0.49 2.37
C ILE A 37 7.17 -1.76 2.43
N SER A 38 5.91 -1.60 2.84
CA SER A 38 4.85 -2.45 2.29
C SER A 38 4.28 -1.71 1.09
N ALA A 39 5.03 -1.74 -0.01
CA ALA A 39 4.60 -1.19 -1.28
C ALA A 39 3.51 -2.13 -1.85
N ARG A 40 2.28 -2.00 -1.37
CA ARG A 40 1.13 -2.47 -2.14
C ARG A 40 1.19 -1.74 -3.49
N SER A 41 1.28 -2.50 -4.58
CA SER A 41 1.32 -1.95 -5.93
C SER A 41 0.15 -0.99 -6.07
N ARG A 42 0.45 0.30 -6.29
CA ARG A 42 -0.50 1.42 -6.14
C ARG A 42 -1.72 1.36 -7.07
N ASN A 43 -1.77 0.41 -7.99
CA ASN A 43 -2.72 0.40 -9.10
C ASN A 43 -3.52 -0.90 -9.23
N SER A 44 -3.29 -1.89 -8.37
CA SER A 44 -3.91 -3.22 -8.50
C SER A 44 -5.05 -3.40 -7.48
N LEU A 45 -6.29 -3.38 -7.97
CA LEU A 45 -7.49 -3.51 -7.13
C LEU A 45 -7.96 -4.96 -7.05
N CYS A 46 -8.38 -5.39 -5.86
CA CYS A 46 -8.95 -6.71 -5.65
C CYS A 46 -10.40 -6.78 -6.16
N PRO A 47 -10.82 -7.90 -6.77
CA PRO A 47 -12.21 -8.12 -7.13
C PRO A 47 -13.12 -8.14 -5.90
N ALA A 48 -14.39 -7.81 -6.10
CA ALA A 48 -15.39 -7.89 -5.04
C ALA A 48 -15.48 -9.31 -4.48
N GLN A 49 -15.79 -9.41 -3.19
CA GLN A 49 -15.87 -10.69 -2.50
C GLN A 49 -17.19 -10.91 -1.81
N LEU A 50 -17.51 -12.20 -1.66
CA LEU A 50 -18.62 -12.61 -0.82
C LEU A 50 -18.34 -12.24 0.62
N ASP A 51 -19.41 -11.84 1.30
CA ASP A 51 -19.37 -11.57 2.73
C ASP A 51 -18.88 -12.83 3.48
N PRO A 52 -17.84 -12.74 4.32
CA PRO A 52 -17.33 -13.88 5.06
C PRO A 52 -18.37 -14.51 6.01
N THR A 53 -19.44 -13.78 6.36
CA THR A 53 -20.53 -14.31 7.21
C THR A 53 -21.47 -15.27 6.49
N VAL A 54 -21.48 -15.26 5.15
CA VAL A 54 -22.36 -16.15 4.35
C VAL A 54 -21.63 -17.39 3.82
N VAL A 55 -20.33 -17.54 4.13
CA VAL A 55 -19.51 -18.67 3.68
C VAL A 55 -18.99 -19.45 4.89
N PHE A 56 -19.21 -20.76 4.88
CA PHE A 56 -18.59 -21.65 5.85
C PHE A 56 -17.36 -22.31 5.23
N CYS A 57 -16.18 -22.00 5.76
CA CYS A 57 -14.92 -22.49 5.21
C CYS A 57 -14.67 -23.94 5.63
N ALA A 58 -14.59 -24.85 4.66
CA ALA A 58 -14.16 -26.23 4.92
C ALA A 58 -12.66 -26.30 5.28
N GLU A 59 -11.86 -25.43 4.67
CA GLU A 59 -10.45 -25.21 4.96
C GLU A 59 -10.21 -23.70 5.09
N GLN A 60 -9.48 -23.32 6.13
CA GLN A 60 -9.03 -21.94 6.37
C GLN A 60 -7.53 -21.92 6.05
N GLY A 61 -7.08 -21.04 5.17
CA GLY A 61 -5.66 -20.95 4.89
C GLY A 61 -5.30 -19.87 3.89
N ASP A 62 -4.40 -18.99 4.31
CA ASP A 62 -3.78 -18.02 3.42
C ASP A 62 -2.88 -18.73 2.41
N ARG A 63 -3.21 -18.63 1.12
CA ARG A 63 -2.41 -19.13 0.00
C ARG A 63 -1.31 -18.14 -0.41
N CYS A 64 -1.42 -16.90 0.05
CA CYS A 64 -0.43 -15.84 -0.15
C CYS A 64 -0.44 -14.89 1.05
N GLN A 65 0.65 -14.16 1.28
CA GLN A 65 0.73 -13.09 2.28
C GLN A 65 0.90 -11.73 1.61
N THR A 66 1.65 -11.70 0.51
CA THR A 66 1.95 -10.52 -0.29
C THR A 66 1.82 -10.82 -1.78
N ASP A 67 1.69 -9.78 -2.61
CA ASP A 67 1.61 -9.91 -4.07
C ASP A 67 2.79 -10.72 -4.66
N THR A 68 3.97 -10.64 -4.03
CA THR A 68 5.17 -11.38 -4.44
C THR A 68 5.07 -12.89 -4.26
N ASN A 69 4.10 -13.39 -3.49
CA ASN A 69 3.83 -14.83 -3.39
C ASN A 69 3.03 -15.35 -4.59
N CYS A 70 2.44 -14.45 -5.38
CA CYS A 70 1.62 -14.79 -6.52
C CYS A 70 2.46 -14.86 -7.80
N SER A 71 2.02 -15.70 -8.73
CA SER A 71 2.63 -15.83 -10.06
C SER A 71 1.85 -14.99 -11.08
N ASN A 72 2.39 -14.77 -12.28
CA ASN A 72 1.66 -14.18 -13.41
C ASN A 72 1.07 -12.78 -13.16
N ASP A 73 1.80 -11.90 -12.46
CA ASP A 73 1.36 -10.53 -12.13
C ASP A 73 0.04 -10.46 -11.35
N GLU A 74 -0.34 -11.56 -10.68
CA GLU A 74 -1.46 -11.60 -9.76
C GLU A 74 -1.14 -10.86 -8.45
N ILE A 75 -2.20 -10.45 -7.77
CA ILE A 75 -2.12 -9.81 -6.45
C ILE A 75 -2.73 -10.67 -5.37
N CYS A 76 -2.25 -10.50 -4.14
CA CYS A 76 -2.74 -11.23 -2.99
C CYS A 76 -3.92 -10.47 -2.38
N CYS A 77 -5.11 -11.05 -2.52
CA CYS A 77 -6.33 -10.48 -2.00
C CYS A 77 -6.79 -11.23 -0.75
N ASP A 78 -7.30 -10.49 0.24
CA ASP A 78 -8.14 -11.08 1.29
C ASP A 78 -9.27 -11.85 0.66
N GLY A 79 -9.84 -12.83 1.36
CA GLY A 79 -10.87 -13.75 0.91
C GLY A 79 -11.80 -14.14 2.04
N ALA A 80 -12.99 -14.67 1.71
CA ALA A 80 -13.92 -15.18 2.72
C ALA A 80 -13.30 -16.30 3.59
N CYS A 81 -12.36 -17.07 3.03
CA CYS A 81 -11.69 -18.20 3.67
C CYS A 81 -10.16 -18.08 3.65
N GLY A 82 -9.64 -16.86 3.89
CA GLY A 82 -8.22 -16.55 3.84
C GLY A 82 -7.79 -15.91 2.52
N LYS A 83 -6.51 -15.57 2.42
CA LYS A 83 -5.94 -14.83 1.28
C LYS A 83 -5.65 -15.72 0.07
N TYR A 84 -5.87 -15.19 -1.13
CA TYR A 84 -5.58 -15.91 -2.38
C TYR A 84 -5.16 -14.98 -3.52
N CYS A 85 -4.37 -15.53 -4.45
CA CYS A 85 -3.88 -14.82 -5.62
C CYS A 85 -5.00 -14.65 -6.66
N ARG A 86 -5.13 -13.43 -7.20
CA ARG A 86 -6.08 -13.11 -8.27
C ARG A 86 -5.48 -12.13 -9.26
N PRO A 87 -5.97 -12.17 -10.52
CA PRO A 87 -5.71 -11.08 -11.46
C PRO A 87 -6.22 -9.75 -10.89
N PRO A 88 -5.46 -8.65 -11.04
CA PRO A 88 -5.90 -7.33 -10.61
C PRO A 88 -7.01 -6.79 -11.52
N LEU A 89 -7.93 -6.02 -10.94
CA LEU A 89 -8.92 -5.26 -11.69
C LEU A 89 -8.41 -3.86 -12.03
N SER A 90 -8.80 -3.36 -13.20
CA SER A 90 -8.74 -1.93 -13.52
C SER A 90 -9.73 -1.14 -12.65
N PHE A 91 -9.50 0.16 -12.52
CA PHE A 91 -10.41 1.06 -11.78
C PHE A 91 -11.85 1.00 -12.31
N ASP A 92 -12.03 1.01 -13.63
CA ASP A 92 -13.36 0.94 -14.26
C ASP A 92 -14.09 -0.37 -13.96
N GLN A 93 -13.36 -1.50 -13.96
CA GLN A 93 -13.93 -2.79 -13.60
C GLN A 93 -14.30 -2.85 -12.12
N TRP A 94 -13.38 -2.42 -11.26
CA TRP A 94 -13.60 -2.41 -9.82
C TRP A 94 -14.81 -1.53 -9.43
N PHE A 95 -14.92 -0.35 -10.06
CA PHE A 95 -16.02 0.59 -9.81
C PHE A 95 -17.36 0.00 -10.23
N ARG A 96 -17.43 -0.71 -11.36
CA ARG A 96 -18.63 -1.45 -11.79
C ARG A 96 -19.05 -2.52 -10.79
N GLU A 97 -18.10 -3.28 -10.25
CA GLU A 97 -18.39 -4.34 -9.28
C GLU A 97 -18.88 -3.80 -7.94
N HIS A 98 -18.27 -2.73 -7.43
CA HIS A 98 -18.55 -2.21 -6.09
C HIS A 98 -19.69 -1.18 -6.05
N TYR A 99 -20.00 -0.54 -7.18
CA TYR A 99 -21.07 0.45 -7.26
C TYR A 99 -22.00 0.24 -8.47
N PRO A 100 -22.67 -0.92 -8.58
CA PRO A 100 -23.56 -1.22 -9.70
C PRO A 100 -24.76 -0.25 -9.79
N GLN A 101 -25.14 0.41 -8.70
CA GLN A 101 -26.24 1.37 -8.66
C GLN A 101 -26.00 2.63 -9.49
N TYR A 102 -24.74 3.01 -9.74
CA TYR A 102 -24.44 4.21 -10.55
C TYR A 102 -24.45 3.94 -12.05
N PHE A 103 -24.45 2.67 -12.48
CA PHE A 103 -24.50 2.29 -13.90
C PHE A 103 -25.91 2.09 -14.46
N HIS A 104 -26.94 2.11 -13.60
CA HIS A 104 -28.34 2.03 -14.03
C HIS A 104 -28.92 3.38 -14.48
N SER A 105 -28.14 4.46 -14.42
CA SER A 105 -28.61 5.82 -14.74
C SER A 105 -28.45 6.21 -16.22
N ASP A 106 -27.92 5.32 -17.07
CA ASP A 106 -27.62 5.58 -18.48
C ASP A 106 -28.66 4.98 -19.47
N VAL A 107 -29.90 4.74 -19.02
CA VAL A 107 -31.03 4.27 -19.87
C VAL A 107 -32.17 5.28 -19.88
#